data_AF-A0A382X6J7-F1
#
_entry.id   AF-A0A382X6J7-F1
#
_cell.length_a   1.000
_cell.length_b   1.000
_cell.length_c   1.000
_cell.angle_alpha   90.00
_cell.angle_beta   90.00
_cell.angle_gamma   90.00
#
_symmetry.space_group_name_H-M   'P 1'
#
loop_
_entity.id
_entity.type
_entity.pdbx_description
1 polymer ?
#
loop_
_entity_poly.entity_id
_entity_poly.type
_entity_poly.pdbx_seq_one_letter_code
_entity_poly.pdbx_strand_id
1 'polypeptide(L)'
;MRLLIGGSSSFIFHLKEFSDTLNNLGVESKLVFDADYYDGFPSRKIRNWLQTRKKFNKLIDEFKPDAVLIDRQRHFGIGTLKAKIPLFVLLRGHYWSELYWNKRTMYKPLHKRLALWQWDKLGKEIFNGATAILPICRYLEKITNEYVP
;
A
#
# COMPACT_ATOMS: atom_id res chain seq x y z
N MET A 1 18.88 -6.37 8.28
CA MET A 1 17.90 -5.57 7.52
C MET A 1 16.58 -5.58 8.29
N ARG A 2 15.90 -4.44 8.37
CA ARG A 2 14.60 -4.25 8.99
C ARG A 2 13.53 -3.96 7.95
N LEU A 3 12.57 -4.85 7.80
CA LEU A 3 11.48 -4.74 6.84
C LEU A 3 10.16 -4.42 7.55
N LEU A 4 9.59 -3.25 7.28
CA LEU A 4 8.25 -2.91 7.75
C LEU A 4 7.22 -3.32 6.69
N ILE A 5 6.20 -4.07 7.09
CA ILE A 5 5.16 -4.56 6.20
C ILE A 5 3.84 -3.88 6.54
N GLY A 6 3.34 -3.05 5.63
CA GLY A 6 2.01 -2.43 5.71
C GLY A 6 0.96 -3.28 5.00
N GLY A 7 0.14 -3.98 5.77
CA GLY A 7 -0.82 -4.95 5.26
C GLY A 7 -2.28 -4.50 5.28
N SER A 8 -3.05 -5.02 4.31
CA SER A 8 -4.50 -4.94 4.29
C SER A 8 -5.19 -6.00 5.11
N SER A 9 -6.36 -5.69 5.67
CA SER A 9 -7.12 -6.60 6.51
C SER A 9 -7.51 -7.87 5.77
N SER A 10 -7.72 -7.78 4.45
CA SER A 10 -8.06 -8.91 3.58
C SER A 10 -6.88 -9.81 3.24
N PHE A 11 -5.64 -9.38 3.47
CA PHE A 11 -4.43 -10.12 3.12
C PHE A 11 -3.43 -10.24 4.28
N ILE A 12 -3.79 -9.73 5.45
CA ILE A 12 -2.91 -9.65 6.62
C ILE A 12 -2.47 -11.01 7.13
N PHE A 13 -3.33 -12.03 6.97
CA PHE A 13 -3.03 -13.41 7.33
C PHE A 13 -1.82 -13.94 6.55
N HIS A 14 -1.82 -13.79 5.22
CA HIS A 14 -0.70 -14.22 4.37
C HIS A 14 0.57 -13.40 4.63
N LEU A 15 0.43 -12.09 4.87
CA LEU A 15 1.59 -11.26 5.23
C LEU A 15 2.18 -11.61 6.58
N LYS A 16 1.37 -12.16 7.50
CA LYS A 16 1.85 -12.62 8.81
C LYS A 16 2.75 -13.83 8.62
N GLU A 17 2.31 -14.84 7.87
CA GLU A 17 3.13 -16.01 7.56
C GLU A 17 4.43 -15.62 6.84
N PHE A 18 4.35 -14.68 5.90
CA PHE A 18 5.52 -14.13 5.22
C PHE A 18 6.49 -13.43 6.20
N SER A 19 5.98 -12.56 7.08
CA SER A 19 6.78 -11.88 8.10
C SER A 19 7.43 -12.86 9.08
N ASP A 20 6.67 -13.83 9.58
CA ASP A 20 7.17 -14.85 10.50
C ASP A 20 8.28 -15.69 9.85
N THR A 21 8.11 -16.05 8.57
CA THR A 21 9.13 -16.76 7.80
C THR A 21 10.40 -15.93 7.62
N LEU A 22 10.27 -14.63 7.30
CA LEU A 22 11.42 -13.72 7.20
C LEU A 22 12.17 -13.61 8.53
N ASN A 23 11.45 -13.51 9.65
CA ASN A 23 12.04 -13.50 10.98
C ASN A 23 12.81 -14.79 11.26
N ASN A 24 12.26 -15.95 10.91
CA ASN A 24 12.94 -17.25 11.05
C ASN A 24 14.20 -17.35 10.18
N LEU A 25 14.25 -16.64 9.05
CA LEU A 25 15.41 -16.54 8.17
C LEU A 25 16.40 -15.42 8.60
N GLY A 26 16.18 -14.78 9.74
CA GLY A 26 17.07 -13.75 10.29
C GLY A 26 16.85 -12.33 9.75
N VAL A 27 15.77 -12.09 8.99
CA VAL A 27 15.35 -10.75 8.56
C VAL A 27 14.35 -10.20 9.57
N GLU A 28 14.75 -9.16 10.32
CA GLU A 28 13.86 -8.49 11.27
C GLU A 28 12.69 -7.84 10.52
N SER A 29 11.49 -8.36 10.69
CA SER A 29 10.30 -7.87 10.02
C SER A 29 9.16 -7.58 10.99
N LYS A 30 8.41 -6.52 10.70
CA LYS A 30 7.24 -6.10 11.49
C LYS A 30 6.04 -5.89 10.59
N LEU A 31 4.99 -6.66 10.80
CA LEU A 31 3.70 -6.47 10.13
C LEU A 31 2.80 -5.52 10.93
N VAL A 32 2.21 -4.55 10.23
CA VAL A 32 1.21 -3.63 10.79
C VAL A 32 -0.01 -3.52 9.85
N PHE A 33 -1.18 -3.22 10.42
CA PHE A 33 -2.34 -2.85 9.61
C PHE A 33 -2.21 -1.39 9.17
N ASP A 34 -2.08 -1.17 7.85
CA ASP A 34 -1.66 0.13 7.31
C ASP A 34 -2.52 1.32 7.77
N ALA A 35 -3.84 1.13 7.85
CA ALA A 35 -4.82 2.18 8.08
C ALA A 35 -4.85 2.65 9.54
N ASP A 36 -4.35 1.83 10.47
CA ASP A 36 -4.23 2.24 11.87
C ASP A 36 -3.09 3.26 12.08
N TYR A 37 -2.11 3.27 11.17
CA TYR A 37 -0.93 4.12 11.25
C TYR A 37 -0.99 5.31 10.30
N TYR A 38 -1.46 5.12 9.07
CA TYR A 38 -1.71 6.23 8.16
C TYR A 38 -2.85 5.95 7.21
N ASP A 39 -3.91 6.72 7.40
CA ASP A 39 -5.07 6.80 6.54
C ASP A 39 -5.42 8.28 6.35
N GLY A 40 -6.38 8.59 5.50
CA GLY A 40 -6.76 9.97 5.23
C GLY A 40 -7.82 10.05 4.16
N PHE A 41 -8.21 11.27 3.79
CA PHE A 41 -9.16 11.42 2.70
C PHE A 41 -8.62 10.81 1.38
N PRO A 42 -9.40 9.96 0.69
CA PRO A 42 -10.68 9.38 1.11
C PRO A 42 -10.44 8.04 1.81
N SER A 43 -10.86 7.92 3.07
CA SER A 43 -10.88 6.63 3.77
C SER A 43 -12.27 6.02 3.70
N ARG A 44 -12.36 4.70 3.78
CA ARG A 44 -13.64 4.02 4.02
C ARG A 44 -14.23 4.38 5.38
N LYS A 45 -13.40 4.71 6.37
CA LYS A 45 -13.82 5.21 7.68
C LYS A 45 -13.75 6.73 7.67
N ILE A 46 -14.90 7.42 7.66
CA ILE A 46 -14.95 8.90 7.61
C ILE A 46 -14.15 9.53 8.75
N ARG A 47 -14.17 8.94 9.95
CA ARG A 47 -13.36 9.38 11.10
C ARG A 47 -11.85 9.45 10.81
N ASN A 48 -11.35 8.63 9.89
CA ASN A 48 -9.94 8.60 9.52
C ASN A 48 -9.56 9.68 8.51
N TRP A 49 -10.51 10.45 7.96
CA TRP A 49 -10.20 11.46 6.94
C TRP A 49 -9.27 12.57 7.45
N LEU A 50 -9.37 12.87 8.76
CA LEU A 50 -8.55 13.85 9.46
C LEU A 50 -7.32 13.21 10.13
N GLN A 51 -7.06 11.92 9.91
CA GLN A 51 -5.91 11.26 10.48
C GLN A 51 -4.62 11.89 9.93
N THR A 52 -3.70 12.19 10.84
CA THR A 52 -2.40 12.75 10.50
C THR A 52 -1.35 11.65 10.41
N ARG A 53 -0.21 11.95 9.79
CA ARG A 53 0.95 11.04 9.68
C ARG A 53 1.69 10.82 11.01
N LYS A 54 1.22 11.38 12.14
CA LYS A 54 1.91 11.30 13.44
C LYS A 54 2.18 9.87 13.89
N LYS A 55 1.17 8.98 13.80
CA LYS A 55 1.32 7.57 14.19
C LYS A 55 2.32 6.82 13.28
N PHE A 56 2.28 7.09 11.98
CA PHE A 56 3.25 6.56 11.03
C PHE A 56 4.67 7.03 11.33
N ASN A 57 4.89 8.33 11.56
CA ASN A 57 6.21 8.85 11.89
C ASN A 57 6.75 8.18 13.16
N LYS A 58 5.93 8.08 14.21
CA LYS A 58 6.31 7.38 15.44
C LYS A 58 6.71 5.92 15.17
N LEU A 59 5.94 5.20 14.34
CA LEU A 59 6.26 3.83 13.95
C LEU A 59 7.62 3.74 13.22
N ILE A 60 7.89 4.67 12.29
CA ILE A 60 9.16 4.74 11.58
C ILE A 60 10.31 5.09 12.52
N ASP A 61 10.12 6.01 13.47
CA ASP A 61 11.16 6.42 14.42
C ASP A 61 11.51 5.32 15.43
N GLU A 62 10.52 4.52 15.85
CA GLU A 62 10.70 3.40 16.77
C GLU A 62 11.33 2.18 16.07
N PHE A 63 10.81 1.79 14.91
CA PHE A 63 11.27 0.59 14.22
C PHE A 63 12.50 0.86 13.34
N LYS A 64 12.61 2.06 12.77
CA LYS A 64 13.65 2.50 11.83
C LYS A 64 13.87 1.50 10.67
N PRO A 65 12.83 1.23 9.86
CA PRO A 65 12.95 0.26 8.77
C PRO A 65 13.97 0.68 7.71
N ASP A 66 14.69 -0.30 7.17
CA ASP A 66 15.56 -0.12 6.01
C ASP A 66 14.75 -0.14 4.70
N ALA A 67 13.60 -0.82 4.71
CA ALA A 67 12.67 -0.89 3.60
C ALA A 67 11.23 -1.08 4.09
N VAL A 68 10.26 -0.71 3.25
CA VAL A 68 8.84 -0.94 3.50
C VAL A 68 8.24 -1.77 2.36
N LEU A 69 7.47 -2.80 2.70
CA LEU A 69 6.62 -3.55 1.79
C LEU A 69 5.16 -3.19 2.03
N ILE A 70 4.40 -2.84 1.00
CA ILE A 70 2.95 -2.62 1.09
C ILE A 70 2.19 -3.52 0.12
N ASP A 71 0.98 -3.94 0.51
CA ASP A 71 0.08 -4.66 -0.39
C ASP A 71 -1.04 -3.76 -0.97
N ARG A 72 -1.18 -2.54 -0.44
CA ARG A 72 -2.18 -1.54 -0.88
C ARG A 72 -1.55 -0.19 -1.16
N GLN A 73 -1.91 0.39 -2.29
CA GLN A 73 -1.42 1.71 -2.71
C GLN A 73 -2.30 2.82 -2.10
N ARG A 74 -2.03 3.14 -0.83
CA ARG A 74 -2.78 4.10 0.02
C ARG A 74 -1.84 5.02 0.79
N HIS A 75 -2.40 5.83 1.70
CA HIS A 75 -1.68 6.85 2.48
C HIS A 75 -0.40 6.33 3.14
N PHE A 76 -0.40 5.10 3.67
CA PHE A 76 0.82 4.48 4.22
C PHE A 76 1.98 4.41 3.22
N GLY A 77 1.72 4.07 1.95
CA GLY A 77 2.72 4.09 0.87
C GLY A 77 3.22 5.50 0.57
N ILE A 78 2.32 6.50 0.51
CA ILE A 78 2.71 7.91 0.38
C ILE A 78 3.55 8.38 1.56
N GLY A 79 3.20 7.95 2.77
CA GLY A 79 3.97 8.19 3.97
C GLY A 79 5.38 7.61 3.85
N THR A 80 5.52 6.45 3.23
CA THR A 80 6.83 5.83 2.99
C THR A 80 7.66 6.64 1.99
N LEU A 81 7.08 7.00 0.85
CA LEU A 81 7.76 7.82 -0.16
C LEU A 81 8.24 9.16 0.42
N LYS A 82 7.39 9.82 1.21
CA LYS A 82 7.74 11.08 1.89
C LYS A 82 8.81 10.91 2.97
N ALA A 83 8.97 9.71 3.53
CA ALA A 83 10.08 9.40 4.44
C ALA A 83 11.39 9.09 3.70
N LYS A 84 11.36 9.00 2.36
CA LYS A 84 12.49 8.58 1.52
C LYS A 84 13.04 7.21 1.89
N ILE A 85 12.15 6.31 2.34
CA ILE A 85 12.50 4.91 2.62
C ILE A 85 12.19 4.09 1.35
N PRO A 86 13.06 3.13 0.96
CA PRO A 86 12.78 2.21 -0.13
C PRO A 86 11.40 1.55 0.01
N LEU A 87 10.59 1.64 -1.04
CA LEU A 87 9.21 1.19 -1.05
C LEU A 87 9.02 0.06 -2.06
N PHE A 88 8.63 -1.11 -1.57
CA PHE A 88 8.25 -2.28 -2.35
C PHE A 88 6.73 -2.42 -2.36
N VAL A 89 6.16 -2.65 -3.53
CA VAL A 89 4.71 -2.79 -3.70
C VAL A 89 4.38 -4.21 -4.12
N LEU A 90 3.77 -5.00 -3.24
CA LEU A 90 3.22 -6.30 -3.58
C LEU A 90 1.92 -6.12 -4.36
N LEU A 91 1.95 -6.36 -5.67
CA LEU A 91 0.78 -6.28 -6.54
C LEU A 91 0.04 -7.62 -6.55
N ARG A 92 -1.07 -7.66 -5.82
CA ARG A 92 -1.88 -8.88 -5.60
C ARG A 92 -3.07 -9.02 -6.54
N GLY A 93 -3.41 -7.97 -7.28
CA GLY A 93 -4.59 -7.91 -8.10
C GLY A 93 -4.41 -6.97 -9.27
N HIS A 94 -5.30 -7.08 -10.27
CA HIS A 94 -5.24 -6.26 -11.46
C HIS A 94 -5.78 -4.86 -11.19
N TYR A 95 -4.94 -4.03 -10.55
CA TYR A 95 -5.26 -2.67 -10.11
C TYR A 95 -5.99 -1.84 -11.17
N TRP A 96 -5.49 -1.82 -12.42
CA TRP A 96 -6.09 -1.03 -13.49
C TRP A 96 -7.48 -1.51 -13.90
N SER A 97 -7.71 -2.83 -13.96
CA SER A 97 -9.02 -3.41 -14.23
C SER A 97 -10.00 -3.12 -13.09
N GLU A 98 -9.55 -3.24 -11.84
CA GLU A 98 -10.36 -2.87 -10.66
C GLU A 98 -10.79 -1.40 -10.72
N LEU A 99 -9.89 -0.48 -11.07
CA LEU A 99 -10.23 0.93 -11.26
C LEU A 99 -11.23 1.14 -12.40
N TYR A 100 -11.02 0.47 -13.55
CA TYR A 100 -11.90 0.57 -14.71
C TYR A 100 -13.33 0.13 -14.39
N TRP A 101 -13.49 -1.03 -13.76
CA TRP A 101 -14.80 -1.56 -13.40
C TRP A 101 -15.46 -0.77 -12.28
N ASN A 102 -14.71 -0.36 -11.25
CA ASN A 102 -15.24 0.46 -10.17
C ASN A 102 -15.85 1.77 -10.68
N LYS A 103 -15.22 2.43 -11.67
CA LYS A 103 -15.77 3.64 -12.33
C LYS A 103 -17.11 3.39 -13.00
N ARG A 104 -17.35 2.18 -13.53
CA ARG A 104 -18.55 1.80 -14.31
C ARG A 104 -19.66 1.19 -13.48
N THR A 105 -19.37 0.64 -12.31
CA THR A 105 -20.34 -0.10 -11.48
C THR A 105 -20.58 0.59 -10.13
N MET A 106 -19.69 0.38 -9.15
CA MET A 106 -19.91 0.71 -7.74
C MET A 106 -19.71 2.19 -7.40
N TYR A 107 -18.92 2.90 -8.20
CA TYR A 107 -18.53 4.30 -7.96
C TYR A 107 -19.14 5.27 -8.97
N LYS A 108 -20.37 5.03 -9.45
CA LYS A 108 -21.10 5.95 -10.35
C LYS A 108 -21.37 7.35 -9.76
N PRO A 109 -21.80 7.51 -8.49
CA PRO A 109 -22.10 8.83 -7.91
C PRO A 109 -20.88 9.74 -7.85
N LEU A 110 -21.07 11.07 -8.00
CA LEU A 110 -19.98 12.05 -8.08
C LEU A 110 -19.02 11.98 -6.88
N HIS A 111 -19.54 11.93 -5.66
CA HIS A 111 -18.71 11.82 -4.44
C HIS A 111 -17.86 10.55 -4.40
N LYS A 112 -18.39 9.42 -4.91
CA LYS A 112 -17.64 8.16 -5.04
C LYS A 112 -16.59 8.26 -6.15
N ARG A 113 -16.89 8.91 -7.27
CA ARG A 113 -15.91 9.16 -8.35
C ARG A 113 -14.73 10.01 -7.87
N LEU A 114 -15.00 11.05 -7.07
CA LEU A 114 -13.95 11.87 -6.45
C LEU A 114 -13.06 11.02 -5.55
N ALA A 115 -13.66 10.16 -4.73
CA ALA A 115 -12.88 9.27 -3.87
C ALA A 115 -11.99 8.31 -4.68
N LEU A 116 -12.55 7.71 -5.73
CA LEU A 116 -11.84 6.79 -6.62
C LEU A 116 -10.73 7.50 -7.40
N TRP A 117 -10.95 8.73 -7.84
CA TRP A 117 -9.94 9.54 -8.51
C TRP A 117 -8.77 9.87 -7.59
N GLN A 118 -9.03 10.24 -6.34
CA GLN A 118 -7.97 10.48 -5.36
C GLN A 118 -7.20 9.20 -5.05
N TRP A 119 -7.87 8.05 -4.95
CA TRP A 119 -7.20 6.75 -4.83
C TRP A 119 -6.35 6.35 -6.04
N ASP A 120 -6.82 6.65 -7.26
CA ASP A 120 -6.05 6.46 -8.49
C ASP A 120 -4.79 7.35 -8.49
N LYS A 121 -4.93 8.61 -8.06
CA LYS A 121 -3.80 9.54 -7.91
C LYS A 121 -2.75 9.03 -6.92
N LEU A 122 -3.15 8.59 -5.73
CA LEU A 122 -2.23 8.02 -4.74
C LEU A 122 -1.55 6.75 -5.27
N GLY A 123 -2.31 5.90 -5.97
CA GLY A 123 -1.76 4.68 -6.54
C GLY A 123 -0.68 4.93 -7.58
N LYS A 124 -0.92 5.86 -8.50
CA LYS A 124 0.07 6.29 -9.51
C LYS A 124 1.32 6.89 -8.88
N GLU A 125 1.17 7.76 -7.89
CA GLU A 125 2.31 8.33 -7.15
C GLU A 125 3.15 7.24 -6.48
N ILE A 126 2.49 6.24 -5.89
CA ILE A 126 3.14 5.08 -5.27
C ILE A 126 3.86 4.22 -6.29
N PHE A 127 3.21 3.85 -7.39
CA PHE A 127 3.83 3.00 -8.42
C PHE A 127 5.05 3.67 -9.04
N ASN A 128 4.97 4.97 -9.33
CA ASN A 128 6.08 5.72 -9.93
C ASN A 128 7.23 5.95 -8.95
N GLY A 129 6.94 6.06 -7.65
CA GLY A 129 7.96 6.27 -6.61
C GLY A 129 8.49 4.98 -5.98
N ALA A 130 7.89 3.83 -6.28
CA ALA A 130 8.29 2.56 -5.70
C ALA A 130 9.69 2.16 -6.17
N THR A 131 10.46 1.58 -5.27
CA THR A 131 11.75 0.95 -5.56
C THR A 131 11.57 -0.27 -6.46
N ALA A 132 10.54 -1.06 -6.21
CA ALA A 132 10.12 -2.14 -7.09
C ALA A 132 8.65 -2.48 -6.87
N ILE A 133 8.00 -2.93 -7.94
CA ILE A 133 6.67 -3.53 -7.91
C ILE A 133 6.88 -5.05 -8.02
N LEU A 134 6.25 -5.80 -7.13
CA LEU A 134 6.36 -7.25 -7.01
C LEU A 134 4.99 -7.88 -7.33
N PRO A 135 4.72 -8.24 -8.60
CA PRO A 135 3.50 -8.93 -9.00
C PRO A 135 3.49 -10.36 -8.45
N ILE A 136 2.34 -10.82 -7.93
CA ILE A 136 2.24 -12.18 -7.36
C ILE A 136 2.20 -13.29 -8.44
N CYS A 137 1.97 -12.94 -9.71
CA CYS A 137 1.95 -13.90 -10.81
C CYS A 137 2.38 -13.28 -12.15
N ARG A 138 2.79 -14.13 -13.10
CA ARG A 138 3.24 -13.74 -14.45
C ARG A 138 2.22 -12.92 -15.23
N TYR A 139 0.92 -13.18 -15.02
CA TYR A 139 -0.13 -12.38 -15.63
C TYR A 139 -0.05 -10.92 -15.16
N LEU A 140 0.05 -10.69 -13.85
CA LEU A 140 0.17 -9.34 -13.30
C LEU A 140 1.51 -8.70 -13.63
N GLU A 141 2.57 -9.48 -13.79
CA GLU A 141 3.87 -8.99 -14.28
C GLU A 141 3.75 -8.41 -15.68
N LYS A 142 3.18 -9.15 -16.63
CA LYS A 142 2.92 -8.65 -17.99
C LYS A 142 2.12 -7.35 -17.96
N ILE A 143 1.02 -7.33 -17.20
CA ILE A 143 0.18 -6.14 -17.07
C ILE A 143 0.95 -4.98 -16.43
N THR A 144 1.76 -5.22 -15.40
CA THR A 144 2.54 -4.16 -14.73
C THR A 144 3.47 -3.48 -15.72
N ASN A 145 4.17 -4.24 -16.56
CA ASN A 145 5.09 -3.72 -17.57
C ASN A 145 4.38 -2.92 -18.68
N GLU A 146 3.08 -3.13 -18.90
CA GLU A 146 2.29 -2.34 -19.86
C GLU A 146 1.93 -0.94 -19.30
N TYR A 147 1.81 -0.80 -17.98
CA TYR A 147 1.32 0.43 -17.33
C TYR A 147 2.40 1.20 -16.57
N VAL A 148 3.45 0.53 -16.11
CA VAL A 148 4.59 1.09 -15.37
C VAL A 148 5.85 0.56 -16.07
N PRO A 149 6.36 1.31 -17.07
CA PRO A 149 7.56 0.92 -17.82
C PRO A 149 8.84 1.07 -16.99
#